data_AF-A0AAV6AR15-F1
#
_entry.id   AF-A0AAV6AR15-F1
#
_cell.length_a   1.000
_cell.length_b   1.000
_cell.length_c   1.000
_cell.angle_alpha   90.00
_cell.angle_beta   90.00
_cell.angle_gamma   90.00
#
_symmetry.space_group_name_H-M   'P 1'
#
loop_
_entity.id
_entity.type
_entity.pdbx_description
1 polymer ?
#
loop_
_entity_poly.entity_id
_entity_poly.type
_entity_poly.pdbx_seq_one_letter_code
_entity_poly.pdbx_strand_id
1 'polypeptide(L)'
;MRRAWVIARAAVLTALFVAGPASSEVQKRPIGPLQEAIYGFAVAEYCGLITPAVAEGFYLQRDWIVARDGIGPDRERADRMAANMAADWQYGDHGLGGYRGWCRTEGLAAAFRFLDFREAVLGK
;
A
#
# COMPACT_ATOMS: atom_id res chain seq x y z
N MET A 1 33.06 -21.28 -66.58
CA MET A 1 31.60 -21.02 -66.42
C MET A 1 31.24 -21.27 -64.95
N ARG A 2 31.45 -20.29 -64.05
CA ARG A 2 30.43 -19.38 -63.45
C ARG A 2 29.13 -20.06 -63.00
N ARG A 3 29.09 -20.50 -61.72
CA ARG A 3 28.25 -20.04 -60.59
C ARG A 3 26.72 -20.22 -60.70
N ALA A 4 26.15 -21.06 -59.83
CA ALA A 4 24.78 -20.93 -59.30
C ALA A 4 24.75 -21.58 -57.90
N TRP A 5 25.17 -20.84 -56.87
CA TRP A 5 24.31 -20.07 -55.94
C TRP A 5 23.57 -20.95 -54.93
N VAL A 6 24.27 -21.16 -53.81
CA VAL A 6 23.73 -21.46 -52.48
C VAL A 6 22.68 -20.40 -52.15
N ILE A 7 21.40 -20.77 -52.08
CA ILE A 7 20.38 -19.89 -51.49
C ILE A 7 20.33 -20.21 -50.00
N ALA A 8 20.94 -19.29 -49.25
CA ALA A 8 20.93 -19.27 -47.81
C ALA A 8 19.57 -18.81 -47.27
N ARG A 9 19.16 -19.49 -46.19
CA ARG A 9 18.53 -18.98 -44.96
C ARG A 9 17.70 -17.68 -45.04
N ALA A 10 16.41 -17.82 -44.74
CA ALA A 10 15.71 -16.86 -43.90
C ALA A 10 14.61 -17.59 -43.10
N ALA A 11 15.00 -18.24 -42.00
CA ALA A 11 14.04 -18.58 -40.96
C ALA A 11 13.71 -17.27 -40.24
N VAL A 12 12.60 -16.65 -40.63
CA VAL A 12 12.04 -15.49 -39.92
C VAL A 12 11.45 -16.02 -38.61
N LEU A 13 12.26 -16.00 -37.56
CA LEU A 13 11.84 -16.18 -36.18
C LEU A 13 11.04 -14.93 -35.78
N THR A 14 9.73 -14.96 -36.00
CA THR A 14 8.81 -13.99 -35.43
C THR A 14 8.74 -14.24 -33.92
N ALA A 15 9.66 -13.64 -33.17
CA ALA A 15 9.56 -13.57 -31.72
C ALA A 15 8.40 -12.63 -31.37
N LEU A 16 7.19 -13.19 -31.29
CA LEU A 16 6.08 -12.58 -30.58
C LEU A 16 6.50 -12.46 -29.12
N PHE A 17 7.03 -11.29 -28.74
CA PHE A 17 6.99 -10.86 -27.36
C PHE A 17 5.51 -10.72 -26.99
N VAL A 18 4.93 -11.81 -26.49
CA VAL A 18 3.72 -11.76 -25.69
C VAL A 18 4.13 -11.04 -24.42
N ALA A 19 4.03 -9.71 -24.43
CA ALA A 19 3.91 -8.94 -23.21
C ALA A 19 2.61 -9.41 -22.56
N GLY A 20 2.71 -10.45 -21.73
CA GLY A 20 1.60 -10.85 -20.86
C GLY A 20 1.21 -9.63 -20.04
N PRO A 21 -0.10 -9.39 -19.80
CA PRO A 21 -0.50 -8.32 -18.91
C PRO A 21 0.23 -8.53 -17.58
N ALA A 22 0.96 -7.52 -17.14
CA ALA A 22 1.36 -7.45 -15.74
C ALA A 22 0.06 -7.35 -14.95
N SER A 23 -0.49 -8.50 -14.55
CA SER A 23 -1.54 -8.54 -13.54
C SER A 23 -0.92 -7.95 -12.28
N SER A 24 -1.16 -6.67 -12.05
CA SER A 24 -0.97 -6.08 -10.73
C SER A 24 -2.01 -6.72 -9.82
N GLU A 25 -1.64 -7.82 -9.18
CA GLU A 25 -2.43 -8.34 -8.07
C GLU A 25 -2.57 -7.20 -7.05
N VAL A 26 -3.81 -6.81 -6.77
CA VAL A 26 -4.07 -5.77 -5.78
C VAL A 26 -3.52 -6.24 -4.45
N GLN A 27 -2.58 -5.49 -3.89
CA GLN A 27 -2.09 -5.70 -2.55
C GLN A 27 -3.23 -5.43 -1.54
N LYS A 28 -3.73 -6.49 -0.89
CA LYS A 28 -4.89 -6.41 0.03
C LYS A 28 -4.52 -6.14 1.49
N ARG A 29 -3.23 -6.15 1.84
CA ARG A 29 -2.72 -5.90 3.19
C ARG A 29 -1.48 -5.03 3.14
N PRO A 30 -1.26 -4.12 4.10
CA PRO A 30 -0.07 -3.27 4.13
C PRO A 30 1.21 -4.11 4.28
N ILE A 31 2.30 -3.65 3.69
CA ILE A 31 3.62 -4.24 3.81
C ILE A 31 4.57 -3.22 4.43
N GLY A 32 4.92 -3.46 5.69
CA GLY A 32 5.88 -2.65 6.44
C GLY A 32 5.29 -1.42 7.14
N PRO A 33 6.09 -0.73 7.96
CA PRO A 33 5.58 0.19 8.98
C PRO A 33 4.82 1.40 8.42
N LEU A 34 5.31 2.01 7.33
CA LEU A 34 4.66 3.19 6.74
C LEU A 34 3.28 2.82 6.17
N GLN A 35 3.21 1.72 5.43
CA GLN A 35 1.94 1.26 4.88
C GLN A 35 0.98 0.83 5.99
N GLU A 36 1.46 0.19 7.06
CA GLU A 36 0.62 -0.18 8.21
C GLU A 36 0.03 1.04 8.93
N ALA A 37 0.82 2.10 9.10
CA ALA A 37 0.34 3.36 9.66
C ALA A 37 -0.72 4.02 8.76
N ILE A 38 -0.47 4.10 7.46
CA ILE A 38 -1.41 4.72 6.51
C ILE A 38 -2.70 3.89 6.40
N TYR A 39 -2.58 2.57 6.27
CA TYR A 39 -3.71 1.65 6.27
C TYR A 39 -4.55 1.81 7.53
N GLY A 40 -3.91 1.78 8.71
CA GLY A 40 -4.60 1.95 9.99
C GLY A 40 -5.32 3.28 10.11
N PHE A 41 -4.74 4.37 9.61
CA PHE A 41 -5.40 5.68 9.60
C PHE A 41 -6.64 5.70 8.70
N ALA A 42 -6.57 5.11 7.50
CA ALA A 42 -7.72 4.96 6.62
C ALA A 42 -8.81 4.07 7.24
N VAL A 43 -8.46 2.97 7.91
CA VAL A 43 -9.43 2.14 8.66
C VAL A 43 -10.11 2.96 9.76
N ALA A 44 -9.34 3.71 10.55
CA ALA A 44 -9.89 4.54 11.61
C ALA A 44 -10.82 5.65 11.04
N GLU A 45 -10.51 6.20 9.86
CA GLU A 45 -11.38 7.12 9.13
C GLU A 45 -12.68 6.47 8.70
N TYR A 46 -12.62 5.31 8.03
CA TYR A 46 -13.81 4.55 7.64
C TYR A 46 -14.70 4.23 8.83
N CYS A 47 -14.12 3.98 10.00
CA CYS A 47 -14.82 3.65 11.23
C CYS A 47 -15.30 4.87 12.05
N GLY A 48 -15.02 6.09 11.60
CA GLY A 48 -15.42 7.33 12.31
C GLY A 48 -14.66 7.56 13.62
N LEU A 49 -13.43 7.06 13.74
CA LEU A 49 -12.61 7.11 14.96
C LEU A 49 -11.56 8.23 14.95
N ILE A 50 -11.50 9.03 13.89
CA ILE A 50 -10.54 10.13 13.76
C ILE A 50 -10.97 11.33 14.62
N THR A 51 -10.23 11.57 15.69
CA THR A 51 -10.24 12.81 16.46
C THR A 51 -8.99 13.63 16.14
N PRO A 52 -8.91 14.93 16.53
CA PRO A 52 -7.70 15.71 16.33
C PRO A 52 -6.45 15.07 16.95
N ALA A 53 -6.59 14.42 18.12
CA ALA A 53 -5.46 13.74 18.78
C ALA A 53 -5.02 12.49 18.01
N VAL A 54 -5.96 11.72 17.44
CA VAL A 54 -5.65 10.54 16.61
C VAL A 54 -4.93 10.98 15.32
N ALA A 55 -5.40 12.05 14.68
CA ALA A 55 -4.76 12.59 13.48
C ALA A 55 -3.34 13.12 13.77
N GLU A 56 -3.16 13.87 14.85
CA GLU A 56 -1.85 14.34 15.29
C GLU A 56 -0.89 13.15 15.53
N GLY A 57 -1.35 12.11 16.22
CA GLY A 57 -0.55 10.90 16.47
C GLY A 57 -0.15 10.17 15.19
N PHE A 58 -1.05 10.05 14.22
CA PHE A 58 -0.74 9.48 12.91
C PHE A 58 0.34 10.29 12.18
N TYR A 59 0.22 11.62 12.11
CA TYR A 59 1.21 12.43 11.41
C TYR A 59 2.59 12.35 12.09
N LEU A 60 2.65 12.41 13.42
CA LEU A 60 3.88 12.20 14.17
C LEU A 60 4.51 10.83 13.87
N GLN A 61 3.70 9.76 13.87
CA GLN A 61 4.19 8.41 13.60
C GLN A 61 4.68 8.26 12.15
N ARG A 62 3.90 8.75 11.17
CA ARG A 62 4.28 8.75 9.76
C ARG A 62 5.61 9.46 9.55
N ASP A 63 5.74 10.68 10.07
CA ASP A 63 6.93 11.51 9.88
C ASP A 63 8.14 10.87 10.55
N TRP A 64 7.96 10.26 11.73
CA TRP A 64 9.00 9.48 12.39
C TRP A 64 9.44 8.26 11.56
N ILE A 65 8.52 7.49 10.98
CA ILE A 65 8.85 6.34 10.12
C ILE A 65 9.61 6.80 8.88
N VAL A 66 9.11 7.86 8.21
CA VAL A 66 9.73 8.41 7.00
C VAL A 66 11.16 8.86 7.27
N ALA A 67 11.38 9.58 8.38
CA ALA A 67 12.70 10.03 8.79
C ALA A 67 13.61 8.87 9.20
N ARG A 68 13.13 7.93 10.03
CA ARG A 68 13.89 6.77 10.53
C ARG A 68 14.39 5.88 9.40
N ASP A 69 13.53 5.62 8.42
CA ASP A 69 13.79 4.64 7.35
C ASP A 69 14.38 5.30 6.08
N GLY A 70 14.61 6.61 6.08
CA GLY A 70 15.13 7.34 4.94
C GLY A 70 14.22 7.25 3.70
N ILE A 71 12.91 7.28 3.90
CA ILE A 71 11.93 7.09 2.82
C ILE A 71 11.85 8.37 1.99
N GLY A 72 12.22 8.27 0.71
CA GLY A 72 12.07 9.37 -0.25
C GLY A 72 10.62 9.57 -0.70
N PRO A 73 10.30 10.75 -1.29
CA PRO A 73 8.93 11.16 -1.60
C PRO A 73 8.21 10.25 -2.60
N ASP A 74 8.94 9.65 -3.55
CA ASP A 74 8.35 8.74 -4.53
C ASP A 74 7.94 7.40 -3.90
N ARG A 75 8.79 6.87 -3.01
CA ARG A 75 8.46 5.67 -2.24
C ARG A 75 7.32 5.94 -1.27
N GLU A 76 7.35 7.08 -0.57
CA GLU A 76 6.26 7.48 0.34
C GLU A 76 4.92 7.58 -0.40
N ARG A 77 4.93 8.17 -1.62
CA ARG A 77 3.74 8.24 -2.47
C ARG A 77 3.24 6.86 -2.86
N ALA A 78 4.13 5.96 -3.28
CA ALA A 78 3.77 4.59 -3.64
C ALA A 78 3.19 3.81 -2.45
N ASP A 79 3.84 3.89 -1.29
CA ASP A 79 3.38 3.26 -0.04
C ASP A 79 2.01 3.79 0.38
N ARG A 80 1.78 5.09 0.25
CA ARG A 80 0.47 5.71 0.52
C ARG A 80 -0.62 5.20 -0.42
N MET A 81 -0.35 5.13 -1.71
CA MET A 81 -1.30 4.62 -2.70
C MET A 81 -1.65 3.15 -2.42
N ALA A 82 -0.64 2.31 -2.20
CA ALA A 82 -0.83 0.89 -1.91
C ALA A 82 -1.63 0.66 -0.62
N ALA A 83 -1.30 1.38 0.45
CA ALA A 83 -1.97 1.24 1.74
C ALA A 83 -3.44 1.70 1.70
N ASN A 84 -3.73 2.82 1.02
CA ASN A 84 -5.11 3.29 0.86
C ASN A 84 -5.93 2.32 -0.01
N MET A 85 -5.38 1.84 -1.12
CA MET A 85 -6.05 0.81 -1.93
C MET A 85 -6.34 -0.44 -1.11
N ALA A 86 -5.41 -0.88 -0.25
CA ALA A 86 -5.65 -2.00 0.65
C ALA A 86 -6.82 -1.72 1.63
N ALA A 87 -6.91 -0.51 2.18
CA ALA A 87 -8.02 -0.13 3.06
C ALA A 87 -9.37 -0.11 2.33
N ASP A 88 -9.42 0.47 1.13
CA ASP A 88 -10.62 0.51 0.27
C ASP A 88 -11.11 -0.90 -0.05
N TRP A 89 -10.19 -1.80 -0.39
CA TRP A 89 -10.51 -3.20 -0.65
C TRP A 89 -11.07 -3.91 0.59
N GLN A 90 -10.50 -3.68 1.77
CA GLN A 90 -10.97 -4.28 3.01
C GLN A 90 -12.34 -3.72 3.41
N TYR A 91 -12.57 -2.42 3.22
CA TYR A 91 -13.88 -1.81 3.43
C TYR A 91 -14.96 -2.47 2.53
N GLY A 92 -14.64 -2.70 1.26
CA GLY A 92 -15.51 -3.42 0.32
C GLY A 92 -15.75 -4.88 0.71
N ASP A 93 -14.69 -5.59 1.13
CA ASP A 93 -14.74 -7.03 1.49
C ASP A 93 -15.55 -7.29 2.76
N HIS A 94 -15.49 -6.39 3.75
CA HIS A 94 -16.21 -6.57 5.01
C HIS A 94 -17.72 -6.37 4.92
N GLY A 95 -18.24 -5.62 3.93
CA GLY A 95 -19.67 -5.41 3.72
C GLY A 95 -20.47 -4.96 4.96
N LEU A 96 -21.80 -5.09 4.92
CA LEU A 96 -22.68 -4.62 6.02
C LEU A 96 -22.53 -5.41 7.34
N GLY A 97 -22.06 -6.66 7.27
CA GLY A 97 -21.94 -7.56 8.43
C GLY A 97 -20.57 -7.56 9.11
N GLY A 98 -19.49 -7.48 8.33
CA GLY A 98 -18.11 -7.53 8.82
C GLY A 98 -17.59 -6.17 9.31
N TYR A 99 -18.15 -5.07 8.80
CA TYR A 99 -17.69 -3.71 9.09
C TYR A 99 -17.61 -3.41 10.60
N ARG A 100 -18.63 -3.78 11.38
CA ARG A 100 -18.62 -3.57 12.85
C ARG A 100 -17.55 -4.41 13.57
N GLY A 101 -17.23 -5.58 13.04
CA GLY A 101 -16.15 -6.42 13.55
C GLY A 101 -14.80 -5.76 13.29
N TRP A 102 -14.56 -5.40 12.03
CA TRP A 102 -13.34 -4.74 11.56
C TRP A 102 -13.05 -3.44 12.31
N CYS A 103 -14.06 -2.60 12.53
CA CYS A 103 -13.87 -1.37 13.31
C CYS A 103 -13.52 -1.62 14.78
N ARG A 104 -14.09 -2.66 15.40
CA ARG A 104 -13.79 -3.02 16.80
C ARG A 104 -12.41 -3.64 16.97
N THR A 105 -11.87 -4.27 15.93
CA THR A 105 -10.55 -4.91 15.99
C THR A 105 -9.48 -3.98 15.42
N GLU A 106 -9.49 -3.75 14.12
CA GLU A 106 -8.42 -3.03 13.42
C GLU A 106 -8.55 -1.51 13.59
N GLY A 107 -9.78 -0.97 13.50
CA GLY A 107 -10.03 0.47 13.65
C GLY A 107 -9.64 1.01 15.02
N LEU A 108 -10.15 0.38 16.09
CA LEU A 108 -9.78 0.73 17.47
C LEU A 108 -8.29 0.52 17.74
N ALA A 109 -7.71 -0.59 17.29
CA ALA A 109 -6.28 -0.83 17.46
C ALA A 109 -5.43 0.25 16.76
N ALA A 110 -5.84 0.71 15.57
CA ALA A 110 -5.15 1.80 14.89
C ALA A 110 -5.26 3.13 15.66
N ALA A 111 -6.47 3.50 16.08
CA ALA A 111 -6.69 4.73 16.85
C ALA A 111 -5.86 4.75 18.14
N PHE A 112 -5.84 3.65 18.90
CA PHE A 112 -5.04 3.56 20.13
C PHE A 112 -3.53 3.63 19.85
N ARG A 113 -3.01 2.94 18.83
CA ARG A 113 -1.59 3.07 18.48
C ARG A 113 -1.17 4.51 18.18
N PHE A 114 -2.02 5.29 17.50
CA PHE A 114 -1.72 6.70 17.21
C PHE A 114 -1.74 7.56 18.47
N LEU A 115 -2.69 7.32 19.38
CA LEU A 115 -2.74 8.00 20.67
C LEU A 115 -1.51 7.67 21.53
N ASP A 116 -1.15 6.38 21.63
CA ASP A 116 0.02 5.93 22.38
C ASP A 116 1.31 6.54 21.82
N PHE A 117 1.47 6.56 20.49
CA PHE A 117 2.63 7.16 19.85
C PHE A 117 2.71 8.66 20.12
N ARG A 118 1.58 9.36 20.05
CA ARG A 118 1.48 10.79 20.36
C ARG A 118 1.90 11.08 21.79
N GLU A 119 1.40 10.31 22.76
CA GLU A 119 1.77 10.47 24.18
C GLU A 119 3.26 10.24 24.39
N ALA A 120 3.82 9.18 23.80
CA ALA A 120 5.24 8.88 23.88
C ALA A 120 6.14 10.00 23.32
N VAL A 121 5.72 10.67 22.25
CA VAL A 121 6.50 11.76 21.64
C VAL A 121 6.31 13.10 22.38
N LEU A 122 5.10 13.40 22.84
CA LEU A 122 4.79 14.69 23.47
C LEU A 122 5.04 14.70 24.98
N GLY A 123 5.32 13.55 25.60
CA GLY A 123 5.59 13.44 27.04
C GLY A 123 4.42 13.86 27.92
N LYS A 124 3.19 13.60 27.47
CA LYS A 124 1.96 13.85 28.21
C LYS A 124 1.39 12.55 28.74
#